data_AF-A0A1S2FBZ5-F1
#
_entry.id   AF-A0A1S2FBZ5-F1
#
_cell.length_a   1.000
_cell.length_b   1.000
_cell.length_c   1.000
_cell.angle_alpha   90.00
_cell.angle_beta   90.00
_cell.angle_gamma   90.00
#
_symmetry.space_group_name_H-M   'P 1'
#
loop_
_entity.id
_entity.type
_entity.pdbx_description
1 polymer ?
#
loop_
_entity_poly.entity_id
_entity_poly.type
_entity_poly.pdbx_seq_one_letter_code
_entity_poly.pdbx_strand_id
1 'polypeptide(L)' 'MLLKETLDIDKARYILVHENRFLDQGCHVKEGKMYKIERNFSNTLFHNGEAYIMDEDGKENEAVFLVCKSQLYI' A
#
# COMPACT_ATOMS: atom_id res chain seq x y z
N MET A 1 -15.25 -12.84 -3.46
CA MET A 1 -13.94 -13.30 -2.95
C MET A 1 -13.82 -12.77 -1.52
N LEU A 2 -13.68 -13.63 -0.51
CA LEU A 2 -13.48 -13.18 0.87
C LEU A 2 -11.99 -12.88 1.04
N LEU A 3 -11.65 -11.61 1.26
CA LEU A 3 -10.30 -11.18 1.61
C LEU A 3 -10.05 -11.46 3.08
N LYS A 4 -8.87 -11.97 3.40
CA LYS A 4 -8.48 -12.25 4.79
C LYS A 4 -7.53 -11.18 5.30
N GLU A 5 -7.88 -10.56 6.42
CA GLU A 5 -7.02 -9.57 7.07
C GLU A 5 -5.69 -10.16 7.51
N THR A 6 -4.64 -9.35 7.42
CA THR A 6 -3.29 -9.70 7.87
C THR A 6 -2.57 -8.47 8.42
N LEU A 7 -1.55 -8.71 9.24
CA LEU A 7 -0.57 -7.70 9.63
C LEU A 7 0.79 -7.92 8.93
N ASP A 8 0.92 -9.03 8.20
CA ASP A 8 2.11 -9.42 7.47
C ASP A 8 2.12 -8.74 6.10
N ILE A 9 2.86 -7.64 5.99
CA ILE A 9 3.01 -6.89 4.73
C ILE A 9 3.63 -7.72 3.63
N ASP A 10 4.47 -8.72 3.94
CA ASP A 10 5.10 -9.58 2.96
C ASP A 10 4.13 -10.58 2.32
N LYS A 11 3.03 -10.89 3.02
CA LYS A 11 1.95 -11.72 2.47
C LYS A 11 0.79 -10.91 1.91
N ALA A 12 0.65 -9.66 2.31
CA ALA A 12 -0.43 -8.80 1.88
C ALA A 12 -0.41 -8.60 0.35
N ARG A 13 -1.60 -8.62 -0.23
CA ARG A 13 -1.87 -8.38 -1.66
C ARG A 13 -2.70 -7.15 -1.91
N TYR A 14 -3.42 -6.69 -0.89
CA TYR A 14 -4.24 -5.49 -0.96
C TYR A 14 -4.09 -4.65 0.30
N ILE A 15 -4.32 -3.36 0.14
CA ILE A 15 -4.40 -2.38 1.21
C ILE A 15 -5.69 -1.57 1.06
N LEU A 16 -6.47 -1.51 2.12
CA LEU A 16 -7.61 -0.60 2.25
C LEU A 16 -7.13 0.64 3.02
N VAL A 17 -7.26 1.81 2.41
CA VAL A 17 -6.92 3.09 3.06
C VAL A 17 -8.15 3.57 3.81
N HIS A 18 -8.03 3.75 5.13
CA HIS A 18 -9.12 4.26 5.98
C HIS A 18 -9.03 5.77 6.17
N GLU A 19 -7.84 6.28 6.49
CA GLU A 19 -7.58 7.72 6.64
C GLU A 19 -6.26 8.09 5.95
N ASN A 20 -6.28 9.19 5.20
CA ASN A 20 -5.12 9.76 4.53
C ASN A 20 -4.94 11.23 4.94
N ARG A 21 -4.14 11.44 5.98
CA ARG A 21 -3.84 12.78 6.51
C ARG A 21 -2.74 13.52 5.73
N PHE A 22 -2.19 12.88 4.70
CA PHE A 22 -0.98 13.33 3.98
C PHE A 22 -1.25 13.50 2.48
N LEU A 23 -2.53 13.70 2.10
CA LEU A 23 -2.94 13.89 0.71
C LEU A 23 -2.15 15.01 0.03
N ASP A 24 -2.03 16.17 0.69
CA ASP A 24 -1.29 17.32 0.17
C ASP A 24 0.24 17.22 0.35
N GLN A 25 0.73 16.10 0.92
CA GLN A 25 2.15 15.86 1.20
C GLN A 25 2.72 14.69 0.37
N GLY A 26 2.07 14.34 -0.73
CA GLY A 26 2.56 13.34 -1.69
C GLY A 26 2.00 11.93 -1.51
N CYS A 27 1.08 11.71 -0.56
CA CYS A 27 0.34 10.45 -0.50
C CYS A 27 -1.00 10.59 -1.24
N HIS A 28 -0.99 10.46 -2.57
CA HIS A 28 -2.16 10.76 -3.40
C HIS A 28 -3.12 9.57 -3.52
N VAL A 29 -3.62 9.07 -2.38
CA VAL A 29 -4.56 7.94 -2.29
C VAL A 29 -5.91 8.36 -1.71
N LYS A 30 -6.97 7.66 -2.06
CA LYS A 30 -8.34 7.90 -1.61
C LYS A 30 -8.70 7.07 -0.40
N GLU A 31 -9.29 7.72 0.60
CA GLU A 31 -9.92 7.07 1.74
C GLU A 31 -11.09 6.18 1.28
N GLY A 32 -11.24 5.03 1.91
CA GLY A 32 -12.23 4.00 1.57
C GLY A 32 -11.89 3.17 0.33
N LYS A 33 -10.80 3.48 -0.39
CA LYS A 33 -10.40 2.74 -1.60
C LYS A 33 -9.41 1.63 -1.25
N MET A 34 -9.58 0.51 -1.94
CA MET A 34 -8.66 -0.63 -1.88
C MET A 34 -7.73 -0.61 -3.08
N TYR A 35 -6.44 -0.79 -2.82
CA TYR A 35 -5.38 -0.82 -3.80
C TYR A 35 -4.72 -2.20 -3.81
N LYS A 36 -4.26 -2.63 -4.98
CA LYS A 36 -3.41 -3.81 -5.11
C LYS A 36 -1.98 -3.41 -4.74
N ILE A 37 -1.35 -4.26 -3.93
CA ILE A 37 0.06 -4.13 -3.58
C ILE A 37 0.88 -4.79 -4.69
N GLU A 38 1.77 -4.01 -5.28
CA GLU A 38 2.81 -4.47 -6.21
C GLU A 38 4.16 -4.48 -5.49
N ARG A 39 5.16 -5.09 -6.13
CA ARG A 39 6.51 -5.24 -5.54
C ARG A 39 7.60 -4.91 -6.54
N ASN A 40 8.54 -4.09 -6.09
CA ASN A 40 9.73 -3.73 -6.84
C ASN A 40 10.94 -4.51 -6.31
N PHE A 41 11.58 -5.31 -7.17
CA PHE A 41 12.73 -6.15 -6.81
C PHE A 41 14.08 -5.52 -7.20
N SER A 42 14.08 -4.26 -7.65
CA SER A 42 15.31 -3.56 -8.04
C SER A 42 16.22 -3.30 -6.84
N ASN A 43 15.65 -3.15 -5.65
CA ASN A 43 16.37 -2.96 -4.41
C ASN A 43 16.65 -4.30 -3.72
N THR A 44 17.92 -4.67 -3.60
CA THR A 44 18.36 -5.95 -3.03
C THR A 44 18.31 -5.99 -1.50
N LEU A 45 18.02 -4.86 -0.84
CA LEU A 45 17.88 -4.81 0.62
C LEU A 45 16.61 -5.53 1.12
N PHE A 46 15.58 -5.64 0.28
CA PHE A 46 14.31 -6.25 0.64
C PHE A 46 14.18 -7.63 0.00
N HIS A 47 14.20 -8.69 0.83
CA HIS A 47 14.13 -10.08 0.35
C HIS A 47 12.87 -10.38 -0.47
N ASN A 48 11.75 -9.75 -0.12
CA ASN A 48 10.47 -9.92 -0.79
C ASN A 48 10.16 -8.76 -1.76
N GLY A 49 11.14 -7.93 -2.11
CA GLY A 49 10.92 -6.69 -2.86
C GLY A 49 10.27 -5.59 -2.02
N GLU A 50 10.43 -4.36 -2.47
CA GLU A 50 9.83 -3.17 -1.87
C GLU A 50 8.36 -3.08 -2.25
N ALA A 51 7.48 -3.00 -1.26
CA ALA A 51 6.04 -2.97 -1.48
C ALA A 51 5.57 -1.54 -1.81
N TYR A 52 4.70 -1.41 -2.80
CA TYR A 52 4.10 -0.14 -3.19
C TYR A 52 2.68 -0.33 -3.72
N ILE A 53 1.95 0.77 -3.87
CA ILE A 53 0.71 0.82 -4.63
C ILE A 53 0.80 1.86 -5.74
N MET A 54 -0.05 1.73 -6.76
CA MET A 54 -0.24 2.79 -7.74
C MET A 54 -1.28 3.79 -7.21
N ASP A 55 -0.86 5.03 -7.01
CA ASP A 55 -1.72 6.09 -6.47
C ASP A 55 -2.69 6.64 -7.54
N GLU A 56 -3.47 7.68 -7.19
CA GLU A 56 -4.44 8.26 -8.13
C GLU A 56 -3.80 8.98 -9.32
N ASP A 57 -2.52 9.36 -9.21
CA ASP A 57 -1.77 10.01 -10.29
C ASP A 57 -1.01 8.97 -11.15
N GLY A 58 -1.12 7.67 -10.84
CA GLY A 58 -0.40 6.61 -11.52
C GLY A 58 1.08 6.56 -11.16
N LYS A 59 1.45 7.01 -9.95
CA LYS A 59 2.81 6.91 -9.41
C LYS A 59 2.91 5.78 -8.39
N GLU A 60 4.10 5.21 -8.28
CA GLU A 60 4.42 4.27 -7.21
C GLU A 60 4.42 5.02 -5.86
N ASN A 61 3.75 4.45 -4.86
CA ASN A 61 3.62 5.06 -3.54
C ASN A 61 3.90 4.01 -2.45
N GLU A 62 5.12 4.05 -1.93
CA GLU A 62 5.59 3.24 -0.81
C GLU A 62 5.18 3.85 0.54
N ALA A 63 5.01 5.18 0.58
CA ALA A 63 4.74 5.91 1.82
C ALA A 63 3.39 5.54 2.44
N VAL A 64 2.43 5.07 1.64
CA VAL A 64 1.08 4.67 2.08
C VAL A 64 1.10 3.75 3.30
N PHE A 65 2.08 2.84 3.41
CA PHE A 65 2.19 1.88 4.52
C PHE A 65 2.63 2.52 5.84
N LEU A 66 3.21 3.72 5.78
CA LEU A 66 3.77 4.43 6.93
C LEU A 66 2.89 5.59 7.37
N VAL A 67 2.29 6.31 6.42
CA VAL A 67 1.64 7.60 6.68
C VAL A 67 0.11 7.52 6.68
N CYS A 68 -0.49 6.52 6.03
CA CYS A 68 -1.93 6.32 6.06
C CYS A 68 -2.34 5.39 7.20
N LYS A 69 -3.56 5.59 7.71
CA LYS A 69 -4.23 4.55 8.51
C LYS A 69 -4.86 3.57 7.54
N SER A 70 -4.39 2.34 7.56
CA SER A 70 -4.76 1.34 6.56
C SER A 70 -4.89 -0.07 7.14
N GLN A 71 -5.47 -0.97 6.35
CA GLN A 71 -5.64 -2.36 6.70
C GLN A 71 -5.21 -3.26 5.54
N LEU A 72 -4.48 -4.32 5.84
CA LEU A 72 -3.88 -5.21 4.84
C LEU A 72 -4.68 -6.49 4.69
N TYR A 73 -4.73 -7.00 3.46
CA TYR A 73 -5.47 -8.22 3.12
C TYR A 73 -4.65 -9.15 2.22
N ILE A 74 -4.87 -10.45 2.39
CA ILE A 74 -4.39 -11.56 1.54
C ILE A 74 -5.52 -12.01 0.61
#